data_AF-A0A8B6E4F3-F1
#
_entry.id   AF-A0A8B6E4F3-F1
#
_cell.length_a   1.000
_cell.length_b   1.000
_cell.length_c   1.000
_cell.angle_alpha   90.00
_cell.angle_beta   90.00
_cell.angle_gamma   90.00
#
_symmetry.space_group_name_H-M   'P 1'
#
loop_
_entity.id
_entity.type
_entity.pdbx_description
1 polymer ?
#
loop_
_entity_poly.entity_id
_entity_poly.type
_entity_poly.pdbx_seq_one_letter_code
_entity_poly.pdbx_strand_id
1 'polypeptide(L)'
;MGCLMTIGRIFLIVTNIIFLVIGLVLLVVGLIAKFGESLFKSYYESIIASLEDSLSKAGYDDVTLDFSLSELAGSLPIALIVTGVILVIITVVAVIGAVKKAKCLLLIYSVVMFVIIAAQVLAMGMFYWKPEMITAPVKDSLNSTIQSDFAGLNGTNMVSIGWNFVNQKFQCCGIDDYNDFSEATNWVKDLSTGALLTPISCCKTLPSSSDLSCAQSPLSASTNNYNTGCFDEIWDLALGNVAITASIISVCLVMQIIFFLVALCMYSDNSQNKVKPKG
;
A
#
# COMPACT_ATOMS: atom_id res chain seq x y z
N MET A 1 42.41 -5.42 9.85
CA MET A 1 41.00 -5.35 10.29
C MET A 1 40.39 -3.94 10.22
N GLY A 2 41.15 -2.84 10.30
CA GLY A 2 40.59 -1.47 10.32
C GLY A 2 39.88 -0.99 9.04
N CYS A 3 40.34 -1.40 7.85
CA CYS A 3 39.76 -0.92 6.58
C CYS A 3 38.34 -1.46 6.35
N LEU A 4 38.13 -2.78 6.49
CA LEU A 4 36.81 -3.42 6.31
C LEU A 4 35.75 -2.88 7.29
N MET A 5 36.13 -2.64 8.55
CA MET A 5 35.25 -2.04 9.55
C MET A 5 34.89 -0.58 9.24
N THR A 6 35.82 0.16 8.64
CA THR A 6 35.59 1.54 8.21
C THR A 6 34.64 1.57 7.02
N ILE A 7 34.85 0.69 6.04
CA ILE A 7 33.96 0.53 4.87
C ILE A 7 32.55 0.15 5.34
N GLY A 8 32.43 -0.86 6.21
CA GLY A 8 31.14 -1.28 6.76
C GLY A 8 30.41 -0.16 7.50
N ARG A 9 31.13 0.66 8.27
CA ARG A 9 30.55 1.84 8.93
C ARG A 9 30.03 2.86 7.93
N ILE A 10 30.81 3.20 6.91
CA ILE A 10 30.39 4.16 5.87
C ILE A 10 29.16 3.63 5.15
N PHE A 11 29.19 2.36 4.75
CA PHE A 11 28.06 1.69 4.09
C PHE A 11 26.77 1.73 4.92
N LEU A 12 26.85 1.37 6.21
CA LEU A 12 25.69 1.40 7.10
C LEU A 12 25.13 2.83 7.24
N ILE A 13 26.00 3.83 7.40
CA ILE A 13 25.58 5.24 7.51
C ILE A 13 24.91 5.72 6.22
N VAL A 14 25.55 5.53 5.07
CA VAL A 14 25.03 6.01 3.78
C VAL A 14 23.69 5.38 3.47
N THR A 15 23.55 4.07 3.60
CA THR A 15 22.29 3.40 3.27
C THR A 15 21.17 3.76 4.25
N ASN A 16 21.48 3.94 5.55
CA ASN A 16 20.48 4.42 6.51
C ASN A 16 20.10 5.89 6.30
N ILE A 17 20.97 6.74 5.75
CA ILE A 17 20.59 8.10 5.34
C ILE A 17 19.60 8.05 4.16
N ILE A 18 19.80 7.16 3.19
CA ILE A 18 18.84 6.96 2.09
C ILE A 18 17.49 6.51 2.66
N PHE A 19 17.47 5.53 3.56
CA PHE A 19 16.23 5.09 4.20
C PHE A 19 15.59 6.15 5.09
N LEU A 20 16.39 7.03 5.72
CA LEU A 20 15.88 8.16 6.48
C LEU A 20 15.13 9.14 5.57
N VAL A 21 15.71 9.47 4.40
CA VAL A 21 15.05 10.32 3.41
C VAL A 21 13.76 9.68 2.93
N ILE A 22 13.77 8.38 2.62
CA ILE A 22 12.56 7.63 2.24
C ILE A 22 11.51 7.70 3.36
N GLY A 23 11.90 7.48 4.62
CA GLY A 23 10.99 7.55 5.76
C GLY A 23 10.38 8.94 5.95
N LEU A 24 11.16 10.00 5.76
CA LEU A 24 10.66 11.38 5.78
C LEU A 24 9.68 11.65 4.64
N VAL A 25 9.97 11.17 3.43
CA VAL A 25 9.06 11.30 2.29
C VAL A 25 7.75 10.57 2.58
N LEU A 26 7.78 9.32 3.07
CA LEU A 26 6.59 8.57 3.43
C LEU A 26 5.76 9.28 4.52
N LEU A 27 6.43 9.83 5.53
CA LEU A 27 5.78 10.59 6.59
C LEU A 27 5.10 11.85 6.04
N VAL A 28 5.81 12.63 5.23
CA VAL A 28 5.27 13.86 4.62
C VAL A 28 4.11 13.53 3.69
N VAL A 29 4.27 12.55 2.81
CA VAL A 29 3.20 12.10 1.90
C VAL A 29 1.99 11.62 2.71
N GLY A 30 2.19 10.83 3.76
CA GLY A 30 1.11 10.37 4.63
C GLY A 30 0.41 11.52 5.37
N LEU A 31 1.15 12.51 5.87
CA LEU A 31 0.58 13.70 6.52
C LEU A 31 -0.21 14.57 5.54
N ILE A 32 0.31 14.78 4.33
CA ILE A 32 -0.39 15.52 3.29
C ILE A 32 -1.63 14.74 2.83
N ALA A 33 -1.54 13.43 2.68
CA ALA A 33 -2.69 12.60 2.34
C ALA A 33 -3.77 12.60 3.45
N LYS A 34 -3.41 12.79 4.72
CA LYS A 34 -4.37 12.81 5.83
C LYS A 34 -4.95 14.18 6.13
N PHE A 35 -4.15 15.24 6.00
CA PHE A 35 -4.51 16.60 6.47
C PHE A 35 -4.41 17.68 5.37
N GLY A 36 -3.91 17.31 4.20
CA GLY A 36 -3.51 18.25 3.14
C GLY A 36 -4.58 18.52 2.08
N GLU A 37 -5.87 18.35 2.39
CA GLU A 37 -6.97 18.65 1.45
C GLU A 37 -6.85 20.04 0.83
N SER A 38 -6.45 21.04 1.63
CA SER A 38 -6.24 22.41 1.14
C SER A 38 -5.00 22.59 0.26
N LEU A 39 -3.97 21.73 0.39
CA LEU A 39 -2.72 21.81 -0.39
C LEU A 39 -2.89 21.29 -1.82
N PHE A 40 -3.73 20.28 -1.98
CA PHE A 40 -3.93 19.58 -3.25
C PHE A 40 -5.15 20.07 -4.02
N LYS A 41 -6.01 20.90 -3.40
CA LYS A 41 -7.20 21.49 -4.00
C LYS A 41 -6.96 22.06 -5.40
N SER A 42 -5.91 22.88 -5.57
CA SER A 42 -5.59 23.51 -6.87
C SER A 42 -5.08 22.51 -7.93
N TYR A 43 -4.55 21.35 -7.55
CA TYR A 43 -4.00 20.34 -8.47
C TYR A 43 -5.09 19.38 -8.95
N TYR A 44 -5.99 18.94 -8.06
CA TYR A 44 -7.06 18.02 -8.42
C TYR A 44 -8.28 18.71 -9.03
N GLU A 45 -8.56 19.99 -8.75
CA GLU A 45 -9.63 20.74 -9.43
C GLU A 45 -9.48 20.71 -10.96
N SER A 46 -8.24 20.79 -11.48
CA SER A 46 -7.99 20.71 -12.93
C SER A 46 -8.25 19.31 -13.50
N ILE A 47 -8.02 18.25 -12.71
CA ILE A 47 -8.24 16.86 -13.12
C ILE A 47 -9.73 16.53 -13.06
N ILE A 48 -10.42 16.97 -12.00
CA ILE A 48 -11.86 16.84 -11.83
C ILE A 48 -12.62 17.55 -12.95
N ALA A 49 -12.24 18.79 -13.30
CA ALA A 49 -12.87 19.51 -14.40
C ALA A 49 -12.78 18.75 -15.74
N SER A 50 -11.65 18.09 -16.02
CA SER A 50 -11.49 17.27 -17.22
C SER A 50 -12.27 15.94 -17.20
N LEU A 51 -12.52 15.39 -16.01
CA LEU A 51 -13.33 14.19 -15.80
C LEU A 51 -14.82 14.51 -15.87
N GLU A 52 -15.28 15.60 -15.26
CA GLU A 52 -16.67 16.10 -15.36
C GLU A 52 -17.04 16.43 -16.82
N ASP A 53 -16.14 17.06 -17.58
CA ASP A 53 -16.35 17.30 -19.01
C ASP A 53 -16.45 15.98 -19.81
N SER A 54 -15.74 14.94 -19.39
CA SER A 54 -15.81 13.61 -20.04
C SER A 54 -17.10 12.86 -19.66
N LEU A 55 -17.57 12.99 -18.41
CA LEU A 55 -18.78 12.35 -17.89
C LEU A 55 -20.06 13.02 -18.40
N SER A 56 -20.08 14.35 -18.50
CA SER A 56 -21.20 15.10 -19.10
C SER A 56 -21.37 14.76 -20.58
N LYS A 57 -20.27 14.61 -21.35
CA LYS A 57 -20.30 14.13 -22.74
C LYS A 57 -20.80 12.69 -22.88
N ALA A 58 -20.69 11.88 -21.82
CA ALA A 58 -21.22 10.52 -21.77
C ALA A 58 -22.72 10.46 -21.35
N GLY A 59 -23.38 11.61 -21.15
CA GLY A 59 -24.80 11.70 -20.81
C GLY A 59 -25.10 11.59 -19.31
N TYR A 60 -24.11 11.92 -18.46
CA TYR A 60 -24.24 11.92 -17.01
C TYR A 60 -24.17 13.35 -16.48
N ASP A 61 -25.32 14.03 -16.42
CA ASP A 61 -25.41 15.50 -16.23
C ASP A 61 -25.36 15.96 -14.75
N ASP A 62 -25.29 15.06 -13.77
CA ASP A 62 -25.32 15.37 -12.32
C ASP A 62 -24.20 14.63 -11.55
N VAL A 63 -22.96 14.78 -11.98
CA VAL A 63 -21.77 14.32 -11.23
C VAL A 63 -20.95 15.52 -10.80
N THR A 64 -20.90 15.77 -9.49
CA THR A 64 -19.91 16.64 -8.85
C THR A 64 -18.85 15.76 -8.21
N LEU A 65 -17.61 15.73 -8.71
CA LEU A 65 -16.55 14.90 -8.14
C LEU A 65 -15.83 15.63 -7.00
N ASP A 66 -16.29 15.46 -5.77
CA ASP A 66 -15.61 15.97 -4.57
C ASP A 66 -14.53 14.99 -4.05
N PHE A 67 -13.30 15.11 -4.58
CA PHE A 67 -12.15 14.31 -4.15
C PHE A 67 -11.68 14.74 -2.74
N SER A 68 -12.17 14.06 -1.71
CA SER A 68 -11.69 14.25 -0.33
C SER A 68 -10.56 13.26 -0.02
N LEU A 69 -9.35 13.79 0.19
CA LEU A 69 -8.20 12.99 0.66
C LEU A 69 -8.48 12.35 2.04
N SER A 70 -9.42 12.88 2.84
CA SER A 70 -9.89 12.23 4.07
C SER A 70 -10.50 10.84 3.86
N GLU A 71 -11.03 10.54 2.68
CA GLU A 71 -11.61 9.22 2.37
C GLU A 71 -10.59 8.27 1.75
N LEU A 72 -9.38 8.76 1.39
CA LEU A 72 -8.18 7.90 1.36
C LEU A 72 -7.82 7.42 2.77
N ALA A 73 -8.27 8.15 3.79
CA ALA A 73 -7.60 8.29 5.08
C ALA A 73 -8.10 7.38 6.20
N GLY A 74 -8.84 6.31 5.90
CA GLY A 74 -9.12 5.29 6.90
C GLY A 74 -7.81 4.63 7.38
N SER A 75 -7.15 3.88 6.51
CA SER A 75 -5.99 3.05 6.88
C SER A 75 -4.70 3.40 6.13
N LEU A 76 -4.75 3.76 4.85
CA LEU A 76 -3.54 3.90 4.01
C LEU A 76 -2.64 5.10 4.39
N PRO A 77 -3.14 6.35 4.48
CA PRO A 77 -2.36 7.49 4.99
C PRO A 77 -1.85 7.27 6.42
N ILE A 78 -2.64 6.62 7.28
CA ILE A 78 -2.20 6.26 8.64
C ILE A 78 -1.05 5.27 8.59
N ALA A 79 -1.13 4.23 7.74
CA ALA A 79 -0.07 3.25 7.54
C ALA A 79 1.21 3.92 7.01
N LEU A 80 1.10 4.87 6.07
CA LEU A 80 2.24 5.64 5.56
C LEU A 80 2.91 6.49 6.66
N ILE A 81 2.11 7.17 7.50
CA ILE A 81 2.61 7.95 8.65
C ILE A 81 3.33 7.02 9.63
N VAL A 82 2.68 5.95 10.07
CA VAL A 82 3.24 5.01 11.07
C VAL A 82 4.52 4.37 10.54
N THR A 83 4.51 3.88 9.30
CA THR A 83 5.69 3.28 8.65
C THR A 83 6.82 4.30 8.51
N GLY A 84 6.51 5.53 8.08
CA GLY A 84 7.47 6.61 7.96
C GLY A 84 8.13 6.96 9.30
N VAL A 85 7.34 7.12 10.37
CA VAL A 85 7.85 7.40 11.73
C VAL A 85 8.77 6.28 12.21
N ILE A 86 8.34 5.01 12.08
CA ILE A 86 9.15 3.86 12.50
C ILE A 86 10.48 3.83 11.73
N LEU A 87 10.44 4.03 10.41
CA LEU A 87 11.64 4.02 9.57
C LEU A 87 12.60 5.17 9.94
N VAL A 88 12.08 6.36 10.19
CA VAL A 88 12.88 7.52 10.66
C VAL A 88 13.55 7.20 12.00
N ILE A 89 12.82 6.66 12.98
CA ILE A 89 13.40 6.32 14.29
C ILE A 89 14.52 5.30 14.15
N ILE A 90 14.27 4.20 13.44
CA ILE A 90 15.26 3.11 13.26
C ILE A 90 16.53 3.64 12.58
N THR A 91 16.38 4.42 11.52
CA THR A 91 17.52 4.95 10.74
C THR A 91 18.30 6.02 11.49
N VAL A 92 17.64 6.88 12.26
CA VAL A 92 18.31 7.85 13.15
C VAL A 92 19.11 7.13 14.23
N VAL A 93 18.54 6.10 14.87
CA VAL A 93 19.25 5.27 15.86
C VAL A 93 20.49 4.62 15.22
N ALA A 94 20.38 4.10 14.00
CA ALA A 94 21.48 3.51 13.26
C ALA A 94 22.62 4.52 12.99
N VAL A 95 22.27 5.68 12.43
CA VAL A 95 23.23 6.73 12.06
C VAL A 95 23.91 7.30 13.29
N ILE A 96 23.15 7.67 14.34
CA ILE A 96 23.74 8.20 15.58
C ILE A 96 24.60 7.13 16.25
N GLY A 97 24.13 5.87 16.32
CA GLY A 97 24.89 4.74 16.85
C GLY A 97 26.24 4.55 16.14
N ALA A 98 26.24 4.65 14.82
CA ALA A 98 27.42 4.50 13.99
C ALA A 98 28.40 5.67 14.07
N VAL A 99 27.90 6.91 14.01
CA VAL A 99 28.72 8.14 14.07
C VAL A 99 29.30 8.37 15.45
N LYS A 100 28.47 8.27 16.49
CA LYS A 100 28.88 8.52 17.89
C LYS A 100 29.52 7.30 18.55
N LYS A 101 29.63 6.16 17.82
CA LYS A 101 30.11 4.88 18.36
C LYS A 101 29.36 4.49 19.65
N ALA A 102 28.06 4.80 19.70
CA ALA A 102 27.23 4.60 20.87
C ALA A 102 26.74 3.14 20.92
N LYS A 103 27.33 2.33 21.80
CA LYS A 103 27.07 0.88 21.92
C LYS A 103 25.59 0.55 22.13
N CYS A 104 24.92 1.29 23.01
CA CYS A 104 23.51 1.04 23.33
C CYS A 104 22.62 1.22 22.09
N LEU A 105 22.84 2.28 21.31
CA LEU A 105 22.09 2.52 20.07
C LEU A 105 22.37 1.47 18.99
N LEU A 106 23.62 1.04 18.85
CA LEU A 106 23.98 -0.06 17.93
C LEU A 106 23.33 -1.39 18.35
N LEU A 107 23.27 -1.68 19.65
CA LEU A 107 22.60 -2.87 20.16
C LEU A 107 21.08 -2.83 19.90
N ILE A 108 20.43 -1.69 20.18
CA ILE A 108 19.01 -1.49 19.88
C ILE A 108 18.74 -1.72 18.39
N TYR A 109 19.54 -1.10 17.51
CA TYR A 109 19.44 -1.31 16.07
C TYR A 109 19.61 -2.78 15.68
N SER A 110 20.60 -3.48 16.22
CA SER A 110 20.80 -4.92 15.97
C SER A 110 19.61 -5.76 16.42
N VAL A 111 19.03 -5.50 17.59
CA VAL A 111 17.85 -6.23 18.08
C VAL A 111 16.65 -5.98 17.15
N VAL A 112 16.42 -4.74 16.74
CA VAL A 112 15.34 -4.40 15.79
C VAL A 112 15.54 -5.13 14.46
N MET A 113 16.75 -5.11 13.90
CA MET A 113 17.06 -5.83 12.65
C MET A 113 16.84 -7.34 12.79
N PHE A 114 17.22 -7.93 13.92
CA PHE A 114 16.98 -9.35 14.18
C PHE A 114 15.48 -9.67 14.23
N VAL A 115 14.67 -8.84 14.88
CA VAL A 115 13.21 -9.01 14.92
C VAL A 115 12.61 -8.91 13.52
N ILE A 116 13.06 -7.95 12.70
CA ILE A 116 12.61 -7.81 11.31
C ILE A 116 12.98 -9.05 10.47
N ILE A 117 14.21 -9.54 10.59
CA ILE A 117 14.66 -10.76 9.92
C ILE A 117 13.79 -11.96 10.33
N ALA A 118 13.53 -12.13 11.62
CA ALA A 118 12.68 -13.21 12.12
C ALA A 118 11.25 -13.10 11.58
N ALA A 119 10.66 -11.89 11.61
CA ALA A 119 9.34 -11.63 11.04
C ALA A 119 9.29 -11.94 9.53
N GLN A 120 10.33 -11.58 8.77
CA GLN A 120 10.41 -11.87 7.34
C GLN A 120 10.48 -13.37 7.06
N VAL A 121 11.26 -14.13 7.84
CA VAL A 121 11.34 -15.59 7.71
C VAL A 121 10.01 -16.26 8.05
N LEU A 122 9.33 -15.81 9.10
CA LEU A 122 8.01 -16.30 9.47
C LEU A 122 6.97 -15.99 8.40
N ALA A 123 6.95 -14.77 7.88
CA ALA A 123 6.05 -14.34 6.81
C ALA A 123 6.26 -15.16 5.53
N MET A 124 7.51 -15.42 5.14
CA MET A 124 7.82 -16.33 4.02
C MET A 124 7.29 -17.74 4.28
N GLY A 125 7.52 -18.29 5.48
CA GLY A 125 7.00 -19.61 5.84
C GLY A 125 5.47 -19.69 5.75
N MET A 126 4.77 -18.65 6.24
CA MET A 126 3.32 -18.54 6.13
C MET A 126 2.86 -18.43 4.68
N PHE A 127 3.54 -17.62 3.86
CA PHE A 127 3.20 -17.43 2.45
C PHE A 127 3.21 -18.75 1.67
N TYR A 128 4.19 -19.63 1.93
CA TYR A 128 4.26 -20.93 1.27
C TYR A 128 3.33 -21.99 1.88
N TRP A 129 3.12 -21.99 3.19
CA TRP A 129 2.34 -23.04 3.87
C TRP A 129 0.83 -22.76 3.83
N LYS A 130 0.43 -21.52 4.11
CA LYS A 130 -0.96 -21.06 4.20
C LYS A 130 -1.07 -19.58 3.77
N PRO A 131 -1.11 -19.28 2.47
CA PRO A 131 -1.20 -17.91 1.97
C PRO A 131 -2.46 -17.17 2.46
N GLU A 132 -3.55 -17.92 2.73
CA GLU A 132 -4.79 -17.39 3.31
C GLU A 132 -4.58 -16.63 4.63
N MET A 133 -3.60 -17.02 5.44
CA MET A 133 -3.31 -16.31 6.70
C MET A 133 -2.76 -14.90 6.47
N ILE A 134 -2.25 -14.62 5.26
CA ILE A 134 -1.76 -13.31 4.83
C ILE A 134 -2.83 -12.57 4.03
N THR A 135 -3.56 -13.26 3.16
CA THR A 135 -4.53 -12.62 2.27
C THR A 135 -5.87 -12.33 2.94
N ALA A 136 -6.36 -13.17 3.86
CA ALA A 136 -7.68 -13.00 4.49
C ALA A 136 -7.81 -11.67 5.25
N PRO A 137 -6.86 -11.24 6.13
CA PRO A 137 -6.98 -9.95 6.81
C PRO A 137 -7.01 -8.75 5.85
N VAL A 138 -6.35 -8.89 4.69
CA VAL A 138 -6.36 -7.86 3.65
C VAL A 138 -7.71 -7.83 2.95
N LYS A 139 -8.24 -9.00 2.53
CA LYS A 139 -9.58 -9.13 1.95
C LYS A 139 -10.65 -8.60 2.92
N ASP A 140 -10.59 -8.95 4.20
CA ASP A 140 -11.51 -8.46 5.23
C ASP A 140 -11.47 -6.93 5.37
N SER A 141 -10.27 -6.35 5.37
CA SER A 141 -10.10 -4.89 5.45
C SER A 141 -10.65 -4.18 4.21
N LEU A 142 -10.41 -4.76 3.01
CA LEU A 142 -10.95 -4.25 1.76
C LEU A 142 -12.48 -4.34 1.73
N ASN A 143 -13.04 -5.47 2.18
CA ASN A 143 -14.48 -5.70 2.20
C ASN A 143 -15.16 -4.73 3.16
N SER A 144 -14.62 -4.55 4.37
CA SER A 144 -15.12 -3.54 5.32
C SER A 144 -15.16 -2.14 4.71
N THR A 145 -14.17 -1.80 3.87
CA THR A 145 -14.10 -0.49 3.21
C THR A 145 -15.14 -0.37 2.08
N ILE A 146 -15.39 -1.44 1.31
CA ILE A 146 -16.51 -1.47 0.35
C ILE A 146 -17.83 -1.26 1.09
N GLN A 147 -18.05 -1.99 2.18
CA GLN A 147 -19.32 -1.98 2.92
C GLN A 147 -19.64 -0.60 3.51
N SER A 148 -18.65 0.05 4.10
CA SER A 148 -18.84 1.31 4.82
C SER A 148 -18.77 2.54 3.93
N ASP A 149 -17.94 2.53 2.87
CA ASP A 149 -17.58 3.78 2.19
C ASP A 149 -17.93 3.76 0.70
N PHE A 150 -18.10 2.60 0.05
CA PHE A 150 -18.40 2.59 -1.39
C PHE A 150 -19.79 3.17 -1.69
N ALA A 151 -19.83 4.12 -2.62
CA ALA A 151 -21.00 4.90 -3.01
C ALA A 151 -21.34 4.79 -4.50
N GLY A 152 -20.64 3.95 -5.26
CA GLY A 152 -20.93 3.70 -6.69
C GLY A 152 -20.15 4.61 -7.65
N LEU A 153 -20.63 4.72 -8.89
CA LEU A 153 -19.92 5.45 -9.96
C LEU A 153 -19.77 6.96 -9.66
N ASN A 154 -20.76 7.55 -8.99
CA ASN A 154 -20.75 8.97 -8.61
C ASN A 154 -20.14 9.20 -7.23
N GLY A 155 -19.70 8.15 -6.55
CA GLY A 155 -19.02 8.27 -5.27
C GLY A 155 -17.77 9.11 -5.47
N THR A 156 -17.74 10.26 -4.81
CA THR A 156 -16.64 11.22 -4.89
C THR A 156 -15.47 10.82 -3.99
N ASN A 157 -15.77 9.90 -3.07
CA ASN A 157 -14.83 9.34 -2.14
C ASN A 157 -13.81 8.42 -2.82
N MET A 158 -12.61 8.38 -2.26
CA MET A 158 -11.51 7.63 -2.85
C MET A 158 -11.74 6.11 -2.91
N VAL A 159 -12.56 5.57 -2.01
CA VAL A 159 -12.93 4.15 -2.07
C VAL A 159 -13.73 3.88 -3.34
N SER A 160 -14.73 4.70 -3.66
CA SER A 160 -15.50 4.57 -4.89
C SER A 160 -14.66 4.80 -6.13
N ILE A 161 -13.89 5.89 -6.18
CA ILE A 161 -12.99 6.18 -7.30
C ILE A 161 -11.98 5.04 -7.50
N GLY A 162 -11.38 4.56 -6.41
CA GLY A 162 -10.40 3.48 -6.41
C GLY A 162 -10.98 2.18 -6.94
N TRP A 163 -12.14 1.75 -6.44
CA TRP A 163 -12.82 0.55 -6.94
C TRP A 163 -13.30 0.70 -8.38
N ASN A 164 -13.84 1.86 -8.77
CA ASN A 164 -14.24 2.13 -10.15
C ASN A 164 -13.03 2.03 -11.10
N PHE A 165 -11.88 2.58 -10.71
CA PHE A 165 -10.63 2.48 -11.45
C PHE A 165 -10.10 1.05 -11.49
N VAL A 166 -10.04 0.35 -10.34
CA VAL A 166 -9.51 -1.01 -10.24
C VAL A 166 -10.31 -1.96 -11.12
N ASN A 167 -11.65 -1.94 -11.02
CA ASN A 167 -12.53 -2.79 -11.80
C ASN A 167 -12.28 -2.63 -13.32
N GLN A 168 -12.17 -1.38 -13.79
CA GLN A 168 -11.93 -1.08 -15.21
C GLN A 168 -10.49 -1.34 -15.66
N LYS A 169 -9.51 -0.98 -14.83
CA LYS A 169 -8.08 -1.07 -15.17
C LYS A 169 -7.59 -2.51 -15.22
N PHE A 170 -8.03 -3.32 -14.25
CA PHE A 170 -7.65 -4.72 -14.10
C PHE A 170 -8.70 -5.68 -14.66
N GLN A 171 -9.78 -5.15 -15.25
CA GLN A 171 -10.81 -5.95 -15.94
C GLN A 171 -11.42 -7.04 -15.06
N CYS A 172 -11.73 -6.65 -13.83
CA CYS A 172 -12.21 -7.50 -12.74
C CYS A 172 -13.39 -6.81 -12.02
N CYS A 173 -14.04 -7.49 -11.08
CA CYS A 173 -15.12 -6.91 -10.29
C CYS A 173 -15.07 -7.39 -8.84
N GLY A 174 -15.00 -6.43 -7.91
CA GLY A 174 -15.00 -6.72 -6.47
C GLY A 174 -13.68 -7.32 -5.99
N ILE A 175 -13.67 -7.82 -4.77
CA ILE A 175 -12.49 -8.45 -4.15
C ILE A 175 -12.36 -9.88 -4.69
N ASP A 176 -13.40 -10.68 -4.45
CA ASP A 176 -13.54 -12.07 -4.88
C ASP A 176 -14.53 -12.17 -6.05
N ASP A 177 -15.64 -11.43 -5.99
CA ASP A 177 -16.59 -11.31 -7.08
C ASP A 177 -17.54 -10.09 -6.92
N TYR A 178 -18.50 -9.96 -7.84
CA TYR A 178 -19.43 -8.83 -7.85
C TYR A 178 -20.33 -8.73 -6.61
N ASN A 179 -20.54 -9.82 -5.87
CA ASN A 179 -21.38 -9.85 -4.67
C ASN A 179 -20.76 -9.08 -3.50
N ASP A 180 -19.47 -8.75 -3.54
CA ASP A 180 -18.81 -7.96 -2.49
C ASP A 180 -19.47 -6.59 -2.30
N PHE A 181 -20.11 -6.05 -3.34
CA PHE A 181 -20.85 -4.79 -3.27
C PHE A 181 -22.28 -4.94 -2.73
N SER A 182 -22.77 -6.16 -2.54
CA SER A 182 -24.15 -6.42 -2.08
C SER A 182 -24.42 -5.86 -0.68
N GLU A 183 -23.39 -5.73 0.16
CA GLU A 183 -23.47 -5.18 1.51
C GLU A 183 -23.03 -3.71 1.59
N ALA A 184 -22.66 -3.07 0.47
CA ALA A 184 -22.34 -1.64 0.44
C ALA A 184 -23.55 -0.80 0.84
N THR A 185 -23.44 -0.05 1.94
CA THR A 185 -24.56 0.68 2.55
C THR A 185 -24.76 2.07 1.96
N ASN A 186 -23.68 2.72 1.50
CA ASN A 186 -23.71 4.05 0.90
C ASN A 186 -23.95 4.05 -0.62
N TRP A 187 -23.95 2.87 -1.24
CA TRP A 187 -24.18 2.73 -2.68
C TRP A 187 -25.67 2.55 -2.99
N VAL A 188 -26.21 3.47 -3.80
CA VAL A 188 -27.59 3.40 -4.29
C VAL A 188 -27.71 2.29 -5.34
N LYS A 189 -28.39 1.21 -4.97
CA LYS A 189 -28.61 0.03 -5.82
C LYS A 189 -29.92 0.11 -6.61
N ASP A 190 -30.95 0.71 -6.02
CA ASP A 190 -32.28 0.77 -6.63
C ASP A 190 -32.40 1.99 -7.54
N LEU A 191 -32.51 1.75 -8.85
CA LEU A 191 -32.82 2.78 -9.84
C LEU A 191 -34.26 2.64 -10.32
N SER A 192 -34.81 3.72 -10.87
CA SER A 192 -36.12 3.75 -11.52
C SER A 192 -36.29 2.70 -12.63
N THR A 193 -35.16 2.27 -13.22
CA THR A 193 -35.06 1.30 -14.31
C THR A 193 -34.82 -0.14 -13.84
N GLY A 194 -34.72 -0.38 -12.52
CA GLY A 194 -34.44 -1.68 -11.91
C GLY A 194 -33.24 -1.64 -10.96
N ALA A 195 -33.13 -2.64 -10.09
CA ALA A 195 -32.04 -2.75 -9.12
C ALA A 195 -30.73 -3.19 -9.78
N LEU A 196 -29.64 -2.51 -9.43
CA LEU A 196 -28.27 -2.89 -9.77
C LEU A 196 -27.79 -3.95 -8.79
N LEU A 197 -27.27 -5.06 -9.33
CA LEU A 197 -26.65 -6.13 -8.55
C LEU A 197 -25.14 -5.95 -8.42
N THR A 198 -24.54 -5.14 -9.30
CA THR A 198 -23.10 -4.83 -9.29
C THR A 198 -22.86 -3.41 -9.79
N PRO A 199 -21.75 -2.74 -9.40
CA PRO A 199 -21.45 -1.41 -9.89
C PRO A 199 -21.28 -1.36 -11.41
N ILE A 200 -21.66 -0.24 -12.02
CA ILE A 200 -21.51 -0.02 -13.47
C ILE A 200 -20.04 -0.11 -13.91
N SER A 201 -19.09 0.20 -13.02
CA SER A 201 -17.66 0.01 -13.26
C SER A 201 -17.25 -1.45 -13.48
N CYS A 202 -18.10 -2.43 -13.19
CA CYS A 202 -17.83 -3.84 -13.49
C CYS A 202 -18.25 -4.23 -14.91
N CYS A 203 -18.87 -3.31 -15.67
CA CYS A 203 -19.28 -3.58 -17.04
C CYS A 203 -18.12 -3.39 -18.03
N LYS A 204 -17.91 -4.41 -18.88
CA LYS A 204 -16.90 -4.46 -19.95
C LYS A 204 -17.09 -3.39 -21.03
N THR A 205 -18.33 -2.92 -21.21
CA THR A 205 -18.68 -2.00 -22.28
C THR A 205 -18.53 -0.54 -21.88
N LEU A 206 -18.23 -0.23 -20.62
CA LEU A 206 -17.92 1.14 -20.19
C LEU A 206 -16.54 1.57 -20.74
N PRO A 207 -16.34 2.83 -21.18
CA PRO A 207 -17.31 3.93 -21.32
C PRO A 207 -18.06 3.94 -22.66
N SER A 208 -17.94 2.87 -23.46
CA SER A 208 -18.40 2.80 -24.84
C SER A 208 -19.91 2.57 -24.99
N SER A 209 -20.61 2.14 -23.94
CA SER A 209 -22.06 2.02 -23.93
C SER A 209 -22.67 2.53 -22.63
N SER A 210 -23.86 3.10 -22.74
CA SER A 210 -24.72 3.51 -21.63
C SER A 210 -25.76 2.43 -21.28
N ASP A 211 -25.47 1.16 -21.59
CA ASP A 211 -26.36 0.04 -21.30
C ASP A 211 -26.10 -0.48 -19.88
N LEU A 212 -27.07 -0.30 -18.98
CA LEU A 212 -26.98 -0.71 -17.58
C LEU A 212 -27.39 -2.17 -17.35
N SER A 213 -27.82 -2.90 -18.39
CA SER A 213 -28.28 -4.29 -18.26
C SER A 213 -27.21 -5.22 -17.70
N CYS A 214 -25.93 -4.95 -17.99
CA CYS A 214 -24.77 -5.66 -17.43
C CYS A 214 -24.68 -5.59 -15.90
N ALA A 215 -25.13 -4.48 -15.31
CA ALA A 215 -25.11 -4.25 -13.87
C ALA A 215 -26.39 -4.75 -13.19
N GLN A 216 -27.51 -4.80 -13.92
CA GLN A 216 -28.79 -5.35 -13.45
C GLN A 216 -28.88 -6.87 -13.54
N SER A 217 -28.14 -7.51 -14.45
CA SER A 217 -28.19 -8.96 -14.69
C SER A 217 -26.80 -9.55 -14.99
N PRO A 218 -25.86 -9.51 -14.02
CA PRO A 218 -24.48 -9.95 -14.19
C PRO A 218 -24.31 -11.46 -14.46
N LEU A 219 -25.37 -12.26 -14.29
CA LEU A 219 -25.35 -13.72 -14.51
C LEU A 219 -25.93 -14.17 -15.86
N SER A 220 -26.45 -13.24 -16.68
CA SER A 220 -27.07 -13.57 -17.96
C SER A 220 -26.04 -13.98 -19.03
N ALA A 221 -26.38 -14.90 -19.94
CA ALA A 221 -25.47 -15.49 -20.94
C ALA A 221 -24.89 -14.51 -21.99
N SER A 222 -25.35 -13.26 -22.02
CA SER A 222 -24.85 -12.14 -22.84
C SER A 222 -23.87 -11.23 -22.07
N THR A 223 -23.06 -11.82 -21.19
CA THR A 223 -22.41 -11.16 -20.04
C THR A 223 -21.31 -10.16 -20.43
N ASN A 224 -21.69 -8.90 -20.57
CA ASN A 224 -20.77 -7.77 -20.65
C ASN A 224 -20.28 -7.32 -19.25
N ASN A 225 -20.15 -8.22 -18.28
CA ASN A 225 -19.63 -7.94 -16.93
C ASN A 225 -18.32 -8.68 -16.67
N TYR A 226 -17.46 -8.14 -15.81
CA TYR A 226 -16.27 -8.80 -15.28
C TYR A 226 -16.67 -9.76 -14.15
N ASN A 227 -16.36 -11.05 -14.31
CA ASN A 227 -16.77 -12.10 -13.37
C ASN A 227 -15.61 -12.63 -12.51
N THR A 228 -14.44 -12.01 -12.60
CA THR A 228 -13.24 -12.38 -11.83
C THR A 228 -13.01 -11.34 -10.74
N GLY A 229 -12.71 -11.77 -9.52
CA GLY A 229 -12.32 -10.89 -8.42
C GLY A 229 -11.01 -10.16 -8.69
N CYS A 230 -10.93 -8.90 -8.28
CA CYS A 230 -9.75 -8.07 -8.48
C CYS A 230 -8.58 -8.45 -7.57
N PHE A 231 -8.83 -9.06 -6.41
CA PHE A 231 -7.76 -9.38 -5.48
C PHE A 231 -6.78 -10.36 -6.11
N ASP A 232 -7.28 -11.47 -6.67
CA ASP A 232 -6.44 -12.52 -7.21
C ASP A 232 -5.70 -12.04 -8.48
N GLU A 233 -6.35 -11.25 -9.35
CA GLU A 233 -5.71 -10.63 -10.52
C GLU A 233 -4.57 -9.67 -10.13
N ILE A 234 -4.82 -8.77 -9.16
CA ILE A 234 -3.79 -7.84 -8.68
C ILE A 234 -2.69 -8.61 -7.94
N TRP A 235 -3.05 -9.62 -7.16
CA TRP A 235 -2.12 -10.45 -6.42
C TRP A 235 -1.19 -11.22 -7.35
N ASP A 236 -1.71 -11.78 -8.42
CA ASP A 236 -0.92 -12.50 -9.42
C ASP A 236 -0.05 -11.54 -10.25
N LEU A 237 -0.51 -10.32 -10.51
CA LEU A 237 0.34 -9.30 -11.12
C LEU A 237 1.46 -8.83 -10.19
N ALA A 238 1.17 -8.64 -8.90
CA ALA A 238 2.12 -8.13 -7.92
C ALA A 238 3.12 -9.20 -7.44
N LEU A 239 2.65 -10.44 -7.23
CA LEU A 239 3.39 -11.52 -6.60
C LEU A 239 3.40 -12.83 -7.40
N GLY A 240 2.57 -12.96 -8.44
CA GLY A 240 2.35 -14.21 -9.17
C GLY A 240 3.55 -14.72 -9.96
N ASN A 241 4.54 -13.86 -10.26
CA ASN A 241 5.86 -14.36 -10.64
C ASN A 241 6.67 -14.73 -9.41
N VAL A 242 6.44 -15.95 -8.92
CA VAL A 242 7.10 -16.52 -7.72
C VAL A 242 8.62 -16.36 -7.79
N ALA A 243 9.24 -16.47 -8.97
CA ALA A 243 10.68 -16.31 -9.12
C ALA A 243 11.15 -14.86 -8.90
N ILE A 244 10.42 -13.86 -9.42
CA ILE A 244 10.72 -12.45 -9.19
C ILE A 244 10.48 -12.09 -7.72
N THR A 245 9.34 -12.49 -7.18
CA THR A 245 8.96 -12.23 -5.78
C THR A 245 9.98 -12.82 -4.81
N ALA A 246 10.35 -14.10 -4.98
CA ALA A 246 11.37 -14.74 -4.17
C ALA A 246 12.73 -14.05 -4.29
N SER A 247 13.09 -13.57 -5.47
CA SER A 247 14.35 -12.85 -5.70
C SER A 247 14.40 -11.53 -4.93
N ILE A 248 13.34 -10.71 -5.00
CA ILE A 248 13.26 -9.43 -4.27
C ILE A 248 13.38 -9.66 -2.76
N ILE A 249 12.58 -10.60 -2.23
CA ILE A 249 12.56 -10.91 -0.79
C ILE A 249 13.93 -11.43 -0.33
N SER A 250 14.58 -12.29 -1.11
CA SER A 250 15.92 -12.82 -0.81
C SER A 250 16.98 -11.72 -0.76
N VAL A 251 16.99 -10.80 -1.73
CA VAL A 251 17.92 -9.65 -1.73
C VAL A 251 17.70 -8.76 -0.51
N CYS A 252 16.45 -8.48 -0.15
CA CYS A 252 16.11 -7.74 1.06
C CYS A 252 16.64 -8.43 2.32
N LEU A 253 16.46 -9.76 2.43
CA LEU A 253 16.93 -10.54 3.58
C LEU A 253 18.45 -10.51 3.70
N VAL A 254 19.18 -10.73 2.60
CA VAL A 254 20.65 -10.68 2.59
C VAL A 254 21.14 -9.29 3.00
N MET A 255 20.52 -8.22 2.50
CA MET A 255 20.86 -6.85 2.86
C MET A 255 20.67 -6.58 4.36
N GLN A 256 19.56 -7.04 4.93
CA GLN A 256 19.30 -6.91 6.38
C GLN A 256 20.31 -7.68 7.22
N ILE A 257 20.69 -8.90 6.80
CA ILE A 257 21.73 -9.69 7.47
C ILE A 257 23.06 -8.93 7.45
N ILE A 258 23.43 -8.29 6.33
CA ILE A 258 24.64 -7.47 6.23
C ILE A 258 24.58 -6.32 7.24
N PHE A 259 23.47 -5.58 7.34
CA PHE A 259 23.33 -4.52 8.34
C PHE A 259 23.44 -5.02 9.77
N PHE A 260 22.80 -6.14 10.07
CA PHE A 260 22.84 -6.77 11.39
C PHE A 260 24.28 -7.14 11.77
N LEU A 261 25.01 -7.82 10.87
CA LEU A 261 26.39 -8.23 11.09
C LEU A 261 27.33 -7.03 11.24
N VAL A 262 27.21 -6.02 10.39
CA VAL A 262 28.02 -4.79 10.48
C VAL A 262 27.78 -4.08 11.81
N ALA A 263 26.52 -3.93 12.23
CA ALA A 263 26.17 -3.31 13.50
C ALA A 263 26.73 -4.09 14.71
N LEU A 264 26.65 -5.43 14.70
CA LEU A 264 27.22 -6.28 15.74
C LEU A 264 28.76 -6.21 15.80
N CYS A 265 29.42 -6.23 14.65
CA CYS A 265 30.86 -6.04 14.56
C CYS A 265 31.26 -4.68 15.14
N MET A 266 30.51 -3.62 14.83
CA MET A 266 30.75 -2.27 15.36
C MET A 266 30.51 -2.20 16.87
N TYR A 267 29.46 -2.84 17.37
CA TYR A 267 29.21 -2.96 18.81
C TYR A 267 30.39 -3.64 19.52
N SER A 268 30.90 -4.73 18.95
CA SER A 268 31.99 -5.54 19.50
C SER A 268 33.33 -4.80 19.51
N ASP A 269 33.69 -4.12 18.43
CA ASP A 269 34.90 -3.29 18.33
C ASP A 269 34.87 -2.14 19.34
N ASN A 270 33.73 -1.44 19.44
CA ASN A 270 33.53 -0.41 20.45
C ASN A 270 33.62 -1.00 21.87
N SER A 271 33.25 -2.27 22.06
CA SER A 271 33.36 -2.98 23.34
C SER A 271 34.80 -3.07 23.83
N GLN A 272 35.67 -3.59 22.98
CA GLN A 272 37.08 -3.81 23.26
C GLN A 272 37.84 -2.49 23.52
N ASN A 273 37.49 -1.42 22.81
CA ASN A 273 38.14 -0.11 22.95
C ASN A 273 37.87 0.61 24.28
N LYS A 274 36.84 0.23 25.07
CA LYS A 274 36.65 0.77 26.43
C LYS A 274 37.45 0.02 27.51
N VAL A 275 37.82 -1.24 27.25
CA VAL A 275 38.55 -2.09 28.22
C VAL A 275 40.05 -1.84 28.19
N LYS A 276 40.58 -1.39 27.04
CA LYS A 276 41.96 -0.89 26.92
C LYS A 276 41.94 0.64 26.95
N PRO A 277 42.05 1.30 28.12
CA PRO A 277 42.31 2.74 28.13
C PRO A 277 43.61 2.97 27.33
N LYS A 278 43.57 3.93 26.41
CA LYS A 278 44.77 4.38 25.72
C LYS A 278 45.76 4.85 26.78
N GLY A 279 46.90 4.16 26.87
CA GLY A 279 48.03 4.61 27.68
C GLY A 279 48.53 5.98 27.25
#